data_AF-A0A7L8AGH4-F1
#
_entry.id   AF-A0A7L8AGH4-F1
#
_cell.length_a   1.000
_cell.length_b   1.000
_cell.length_c   1.000
_cell.angle_alpha   90.00
_cell.angle_beta   90.00
_cell.angle_gamma   90.00
#
_symmetry.space_group_name_H-M   'P 1'
#
loop_
_entity.id
_entity.type
_entity.pdbx_description
1 polymer ?
#
loop_
_entity_poly.entity_id
_entity_poly.type
_entity_poly.pdbx_seq_one_letter_code
_entity_poly.pdbx_strand_id
1 'polypeptide(L)'
;MKTGIILIIIVLILIGIFWFRNKSKVYEKAPNDFVMLESETESTDYLPIVDENWLKETELKYAGKEWESYPNECTDQGEKLCNDVYRPWKGEITHTEFLNKLTKEQRMYFALINFESQTNNGGVYQFLFNYPELSLITLQAMKVAKMEKLASDYENVLHEYFGKFETIQELNNKFQDDSKKWDKRWNSFAEGYKELESTFEIENYFYDKDYVKEFHSKMVEFVKEHRNGLMKTE
;
A
#
# COMPACT_ATOMS: atom_id res chain seq x y z
N MET A 1 3.04 23.46 -43.66
CA MET A 1 4.29 22.85 -43.15
C MET A 1 4.33 22.70 -41.63
N LYS A 2 3.90 23.68 -40.82
CA LYS A 2 4.01 23.60 -39.35
C LYS A 2 3.11 22.54 -38.69
N THR A 3 1.91 22.29 -39.21
CA THR A 3 0.96 21.29 -38.69
C THR A 3 1.40 19.84 -38.92
N GLY A 4 2.06 19.54 -40.04
CA GLY A 4 2.56 18.19 -40.35
C GLY A 4 3.73 17.77 -39.44
N ILE A 5 4.60 18.71 -39.08
CA ILE A 5 5.73 18.47 -38.18
C ILE A 5 5.24 18.20 -36.75
N ILE A 6 4.20 18.91 -36.29
CA ILE A 6 3.59 18.70 -34.98
C ILE A 6 2.97 17.29 -34.88
N LEU A 7 2.27 16.83 -35.93
CA LEU A 7 1.70 15.48 -35.99
C LEU A 7 2.76 14.38 -35.93
N ILE A 8 3.90 14.55 -36.60
CA ILE A 8 5.01 13.59 -36.56
C ILE A 8 5.64 13.54 -35.16
N ILE A 9 5.82 14.69 -34.50
CA ILE A 9 6.34 14.76 -33.13
C ILE A 9 5.38 14.07 -32.15
N ILE A 10 4.07 14.28 -32.28
CA ILE A 10 3.07 13.61 -31.44
C ILE A 10 3.10 12.09 -31.64
N VAL A 11 3.21 11.61 -32.88
CA VAL A 11 3.31 10.17 -33.17
C VAL A 11 4.60 9.58 -32.59
N LEU A 12 5.73 10.29 -32.67
CA LEU A 12 7.00 9.84 -32.09
C LEU A 12 6.97 9.83 -30.55
N ILE A 13 6.29 10.79 -29.92
CA ILE A 13 6.08 10.81 -28.47
C ILE A 13 5.17 9.63 -28.07
N LEU A 14 4.08 9.37 -28.80
CA LEU A 14 3.20 8.23 -28.53
C LEU A 14 3.89 6.88 -28.71
N ILE A 15 4.74 6.75 -29.74
CA ILE A 15 5.58 5.56 -29.93
C ILE A 15 6.61 5.46 -28.80
N GLY A 16 7.22 6.57 -28.37
CA GLY A 16 8.17 6.60 -27.26
C GLY A 16 7.53 6.19 -25.93
N ILE A 17 6.32 6.68 -25.62
CA ILE A 17 5.54 6.29 -24.44
C ILE A 17 5.14 4.81 -24.52
N PHE A 18 4.72 4.34 -25.70
CA PHE A 18 4.39 2.93 -25.93
C PHE A 18 5.61 2.01 -25.76
N TRP A 19 6.78 2.43 -26.27
CA TRP A 19 8.03 1.69 -26.13
C TRP A 19 8.55 1.71 -24.70
N PHE A 20 8.41 2.82 -23.98
CA PHE A 20 8.76 2.93 -22.55
C PHE A 20 7.85 2.04 -21.69
N ARG A 21 6.53 2.02 -21.96
CA ARG A 21 5.58 1.08 -21.33
C ARG A 21 5.87 -0.38 -21.66
N ASN A 22 6.42 -0.69 -22.84
CA ASN A 22 6.79 -2.05 -23.23
C ASN A 22 8.13 -2.50 -22.62
N LYS A 23 9.10 -1.58 -22.43
CA LYS A 23 10.35 -1.86 -21.72
C LYS A 23 10.17 -1.97 -20.21
N SER A 24 9.17 -1.29 -19.65
CA SER A 24 8.79 -1.43 -18.23
C SER A 24 7.96 -2.68 -17.95
N LYS A 25 7.74 -3.57 -18.95
CA LYS A 25 7.17 -4.90 -18.71
C LYS A 25 8.23 -5.85 -18.12
N VAL A 26 8.75 -5.48 -16.96
CA VAL A 26 8.81 -6.50 -15.92
C VAL A 26 7.33 -6.74 -15.63
N TYR A 27 6.78 -7.82 -16.17
CA TYR A 27 5.54 -8.35 -15.62
C TYR A 27 5.88 -8.57 -14.16
N GLU A 28 5.46 -7.64 -13.28
CA GLU A 28 5.34 -7.93 -11.86
C GLU A 28 4.61 -9.25 -11.84
N LYS A 29 5.32 -10.32 -11.47
CA LYS A 29 4.68 -11.60 -11.21
C LYS A 29 3.70 -11.28 -10.11
N ALA A 30 2.45 -11.11 -10.50
CA ALA A 30 1.39 -10.83 -9.57
C ALA A 30 1.46 -11.92 -8.50
N PRO A 31 1.24 -11.54 -7.24
CA PRO A 31 1.37 -12.48 -6.16
C PRO A 31 0.32 -13.58 -6.33
N ASN A 32 0.78 -14.82 -6.36
CA ASN A 32 -0.11 -15.98 -6.35
C ASN A 32 -0.54 -16.34 -4.92
N ASP A 33 0.10 -15.71 -3.93
CA ASP A 33 0.01 -16.05 -2.51
C ASP A 33 -0.16 -14.78 -1.65
N PHE A 34 -0.87 -14.93 -0.53
CA PHE A 34 -0.95 -13.90 0.50
C PHE A 34 0.37 -13.75 1.26
N VAL A 35 0.62 -12.54 1.74
CA VAL A 35 1.67 -12.30 2.72
C VAL A 35 1.23 -12.86 4.06
N MET A 36 2.06 -13.71 4.65
CA MET A 36 1.78 -14.36 5.92
C MET A 36 2.31 -13.51 7.07
N LEU A 37 1.61 -13.53 8.21
CA LEU A 37 2.07 -12.83 9.41
C LEU A 37 3.41 -13.37 9.89
N GLU A 38 3.48 -14.69 10.01
CA GLU A 38 4.70 -15.44 10.32
C GLU A 38 5.24 -16.02 9.01
N SER A 39 6.53 -15.80 8.72
CA SER A 39 7.16 -16.25 7.50
C SER A 39 8.45 -17.02 7.80
N GLU A 40 8.64 -18.16 7.15
CA GLU A 40 9.86 -18.96 7.26
C GLU A 40 11.09 -18.25 6.66
N THR A 41 10.88 -17.23 5.81
CA THR A 41 11.94 -16.47 5.15
C THR A 41 12.24 -15.13 5.81
N GLU A 42 11.60 -14.84 6.96
CA GLU A 42 11.81 -13.60 7.69
C GLU A 42 13.28 -13.36 8.02
N SER A 43 13.74 -12.11 7.85
CA SER A 43 15.09 -11.67 8.17
C SER A 43 15.10 -10.28 8.80
N THR A 44 16.13 -10.01 9.60
CA THR A 44 16.40 -8.66 10.13
C THR A 44 17.28 -7.81 9.22
N ASP A 45 17.68 -8.32 8.05
CA ASP A 45 18.57 -7.63 7.12
C ASP A 45 17.95 -6.36 6.53
N TYR A 46 16.62 -6.31 6.49
CA TYR A 46 15.86 -5.18 5.99
C TYR A 46 15.54 -4.14 7.07
N LEU A 47 15.92 -4.37 8.34
CA LEU A 47 15.72 -3.38 9.38
C LEU A 47 16.60 -2.15 9.11
N PRO A 48 16.02 -0.94 8.93
CA PRO A 48 16.80 0.27 8.78
C PRO A 48 17.59 0.52 10.06
N ILE A 49 18.82 0.98 9.88
CA ILE A 49 19.67 1.44 10.97
C ILE A 49 19.42 2.94 11.17
N VAL A 50 19.15 3.36 12.41
CA VAL A 50 18.86 4.74 12.80
C VAL A 50 19.65 5.15 14.05
N ASP A 51 19.78 6.44 14.29
CA ASP A 51 20.35 6.95 15.55
C ASP A 51 19.50 6.52 16.75
N GLU A 52 20.14 6.23 17.90
CA GLU A 52 19.45 5.81 19.14
C GLU A 52 18.34 6.80 19.56
N ASN A 53 18.53 8.09 19.32
CA ASN A 53 17.58 9.15 19.67
C ASN A 53 16.60 9.53 18.55
N TRP A 54 16.65 8.89 17.38
CA TRP A 54 15.90 9.31 16.19
C TRP A 54 14.39 9.45 16.43
N LEU A 55 13.75 8.49 17.12
CA LEU A 55 12.32 8.59 17.44
C LEU A 55 12.00 9.80 18.32
N LYS A 56 12.84 10.05 19.33
CA LYS A 56 12.67 11.18 20.25
C LYS A 56 12.87 12.51 19.54
N GLU A 57 13.86 12.59 18.66
CA GLU A 57 14.10 13.78 17.84
C GLU A 57 12.96 14.05 16.87
N THR A 58 12.40 12.99 16.27
CA THR A 58 11.23 13.09 15.39
C THR A 58 10.00 13.58 16.15
N GLU A 59 9.73 13.02 17.34
CA GLU A 59 8.64 13.49 18.22
C GLU A 59 8.83 14.98 18.61
N LEU A 60 10.03 15.37 19.05
CA LEU A 60 10.34 16.76 19.42
C LEU A 60 10.24 17.73 18.25
N LYS A 61 10.52 17.29 17.02
CA LYS A 61 10.36 18.10 15.80
C LYS A 61 8.91 18.54 15.59
N TYR A 62 7.92 17.74 16.02
CA TYR A 62 6.49 18.02 15.86
C TYR A 62 5.77 18.42 17.15
N ALA A 63 6.43 18.29 18.30
CA ALA A 63 5.89 18.68 19.59
C ALA A 63 5.43 20.16 19.59
N GLY A 64 4.18 20.39 20.01
CA GLY A 64 3.60 21.73 20.14
C GLY A 64 3.21 22.42 18.83
N LYS A 65 3.36 21.76 17.67
CA LYS A 65 2.84 22.25 16.39
C LYS A 65 1.38 21.86 16.21
N GLU A 66 0.63 22.66 15.46
CA GLU A 66 -0.68 22.23 14.97
C GLU A 66 -0.51 21.03 14.03
N TRP A 67 -1.45 20.09 14.08
CA TRP A 67 -1.39 18.91 13.24
C TRP A 67 -1.73 19.26 11.78
N GLU A 68 -0.88 18.77 10.88
CA GLU A 68 -1.05 18.81 9.42
C GLU A 68 -0.98 17.39 8.87
N SER A 69 -1.66 17.13 7.75
CA SER A 69 -1.63 15.82 7.09
C SER A 69 -0.26 15.51 6.48
N TYR A 70 0.51 16.55 6.14
CA TYR A 70 1.92 16.45 5.73
C TYR A 70 2.57 17.85 5.81
N PRO A 71 3.80 17.99 6.34
CA PRO A 71 4.60 16.96 7.00
C PRO A 71 4.20 16.77 8.48
N ASN A 72 4.27 15.53 8.99
CA ASN A 72 4.08 15.20 10.41
C ASN A 72 4.94 14.00 10.85
N GLU A 73 4.88 13.64 12.15
CA GLU A 73 5.65 12.53 12.75
C GLU A 73 5.38 11.19 12.04
N CYS A 74 4.12 10.87 11.75
CA CYS A 74 3.73 9.66 11.04
C CYS A 74 4.34 9.61 9.64
N THR A 75 4.30 10.72 8.88
CA THR A 75 4.85 10.75 7.51
C THR A 75 6.37 10.64 7.48
N ASP A 76 7.08 11.22 8.45
CA ASP A 76 8.54 11.07 8.58
C ASP A 76 8.93 9.64 8.96
N GLN A 77 8.17 9.02 9.88
CA GLN A 77 8.36 7.61 10.22
C GLN A 77 8.05 6.69 9.04
N GLY A 78 6.98 6.97 8.28
CA GLY A 78 6.62 6.25 7.05
C GLY A 78 7.72 6.30 6.00
N GLU A 79 8.33 7.47 5.77
CA GLU A 79 9.45 7.59 4.84
C GLU A 79 10.63 6.71 5.26
N LYS A 80 11.03 6.78 6.54
CA LYS A 80 12.22 6.08 7.03
C LYS A 80 12.04 4.58 7.22
N LEU A 81 10.88 4.16 7.73
CA LEU A 81 10.63 2.77 8.16
C LEU A 81 9.91 1.93 7.10
N CYS A 82 9.31 2.57 6.09
CA CYS A 82 8.60 1.89 5.00
C CYS A 82 9.21 2.23 3.64
N ASN A 83 9.20 3.50 3.22
CA ASN A 83 9.62 3.85 1.85
C ASN A 83 11.10 3.58 1.61
N ASP A 84 11.98 3.95 2.55
CA ASP A 84 13.41 3.66 2.49
C ASP A 84 13.71 2.16 2.45
N VAL A 85 12.94 1.34 3.18
CA VAL A 85 13.07 -0.13 3.22
C VAL A 85 12.63 -0.76 1.91
N TYR A 86 11.59 -0.21 1.28
CA TYR A 86 11.03 -0.71 0.03
C TYR A 86 11.84 -0.30 -1.21
N ARG A 87 12.39 0.93 -1.23
CA ARG A 87 13.09 1.52 -2.38
C ARG A 87 14.17 0.63 -3.04
N PRO A 88 14.94 -0.19 -2.31
CA PRO A 88 15.92 -1.11 -2.90
C PRO A 88 15.32 -2.24 -3.73
N TRP A 89 14.07 -2.67 -3.49
CA TRP A 89 13.44 -3.73 -4.28
C TRP A 89 13.26 -3.28 -5.73
N LYS A 90 13.79 -4.04 -6.71
CA LYS A 90 13.67 -3.74 -8.15
C LYS A 90 12.88 -4.80 -8.91
N GLY A 91 12.14 -5.66 -8.22
CA GLY A 91 11.33 -6.71 -8.82
C GLY A 91 12.12 -7.95 -9.25
N GLU A 92 13.33 -8.17 -8.74
CA GLU A 92 14.11 -9.39 -9.00
C GLU A 92 13.46 -10.65 -8.40
N ILE A 93 12.73 -10.46 -7.29
CA ILE A 93 11.84 -11.44 -6.66
C ILE A 93 10.41 -10.90 -6.69
N THR A 94 9.42 -11.77 -6.51
CA THR A 94 8.00 -11.34 -6.42
C THR A 94 7.78 -10.43 -5.21
N HIS A 95 6.73 -9.62 -5.26
CA HIS A 95 6.42 -8.71 -4.16
C HIS A 95 6.13 -9.47 -2.85
N THR A 96 5.34 -10.55 -2.90
CA THR A 96 5.10 -11.43 -1.75
C THR A 96 6.39 -12.04 -1.21
N GLU A 97 7.30 -12.53 -2.06
CA GLU A 97 8.60 -13.05 -1.61
C GLU A 97 9.44 -11.97 -0.92
N PHE A 98 9.41 -10.73 -1.41
CA PHE A 98 10.10 -9.61 -0.75
C PHE A 98 9.47 -9.31 0.62
N LEU A 99 8.16 -9.16 0.69
CA LEU A 99 7.45 -8.85 1.93
C LEU A 99 7.60 -9.96 2.99
N ASN A 100 7.62 -11.22 2.56
CA ASN A 100 7.88 -12.37 3.43
C ASN A 100 9.31 -12.40 4.01
N LYS A 101 10.26 -11.64 3.47
CA LYS A 101 11.60 -11.46 4.06
C LYS A 101 11.67 -10.35 5.11
N LEU A 102 10.73 -9.42 5.10
CA LEU A 102 10.65 -8.38 6.13
C LEU A 102 10.33 -9.03 7.48
N THR A 103 10.53 -8.30 8.58
CA THR A 103 9.98 -8.73 9.88
C THR A 103 8.45 -8.66 9.87
N LYS A 104 7.81 -9.39 10.79
CA LYS A 104 6.37 -9.28 11.03
C LYS A 104 5.90 -7.85 11.23
N GLU A 105 6.59 -7.08 12.06
CA GLU A 105 6.26 -5.68 12.35
C GLU A 105 6.40 -4.80 11.11
N GLN A 106 7.45 -5.00 10.29
CA GLN A 106 7.61 -4.30 9.01
C GLN A 106 6.48 -4.64 8.05
N ARG A 107 6.06 -5.91 7.93
CA ARG A 107 4.94 -6.30 7.08
C ARG A 107 3.64 -5.62 7.51
N MET A 108 3.35 -5.58 8.81
CA MET A 108 2.16 -4.91 9.35
C MET A 108 2.21 -3.40 9.11
N TYR A 109 3.35 -2.76 9.35
CA TYR A 109 3.50 -1.32 9.12
C TYR A 109 3.39 -0.96 7.64
N PHE A 110 4.04 -1.75 6.77
CA PHE A 110 3.94 -1.61 5.33
C PHE A 110 2.49 -1.74 4.84
N ALA A 111 1.74 -2.71 5.38
CA ALA A 111 0.34 -2.91 5.06
C ALA A 111 -0.52 -1.69 5.44
N LEU A 112 -0.33 -1.11 6.63
CA LEU A 112 -1.08 0.07 7.07
C LEU A 112 -0.75 1.33 6.24
N ILE A 113 0.54 1.56 5.92
CA ILE A 113 0.96 2.69 5.07
C ILE A 113 0.35 2.58 3.66
N ASN A 114 0.39 1.39 3.07
CA ASN A 114 -0.19 1.18 1.74
C ASN A 114 -1.71 1.23 1.76
N PHE A 115 -2.37 0.75 2.82
CA PHE A 115 -3.81 0.89 3.00
C PHE A 115 -4.22 2.36 3.00
N GLU A 116 -3.55 3.20 3.80
CA GLU A 116 -3.83 4.64 3.85
C GLU A 116 -3.62 5.30 2.48
N SER A 117 -2.45 5.07 1.87
CA SER A 117 -2.07 5.66 0.58
C SER A 117 -3.07 5.31 -0.54
N GLN A 118 -3.45 4.04 -0.66
CA GLN A 118 -4.39 3.61 -1.69
C GLN A 118 -5.82 4.05 -1.41
N THR A 119 -6.25 4.03 -0.14
CA THR A 119 -7.59 4.50 0.24
C THR A 119 -7.77 6.00 -0.03
N ASN A 120 -6.73 6.80 0.23
CA ASN A 120 -6.70 8.23 -0.12
C ASN A 120 -6.73 8.50 -1.63
N ASN A 121 -6.29 7.56 -2.46
CA ASN A 121 -6.21 7.75 -3.90
C ASN A 121 -7.45 7.22 -4.65
N GLY A 122 -8.00 6.08 -4.23
CA GLY A 122 -9.16 5.49 -4.89
C GLY A 122 -9.94 4.49 -4.04
N GLY A 123 -9.97 4.70 -2.72
CA GLY A 123 -10.78 3.92 -1.80
C GLY A 123 -10.21 2.54 -1.47
N VAL A 124 -10.93 1.81 -0.62
CA VAL A 124 -10.49 0.51 -0.11
C VAL A 124 -10.43 -0.53 -1.23
N TYR A 125 -11.29 -0.41 -2.25
CA TYR A 125 -11.23 -1.26 -3.43
C TYR A 125 -9.89 -1.09 -4.17
N GLN A 126 -9.38 0.14 -4.34
CA GLN A 126 -8.08 0.35 -4.97
C GLN A 126 -6.95 -0.30 -4.16
N PHE A 127 -7.02 -0.30 -2.84
CA PHE A 127 -6.07 -1.01 -2.00
C PHE A 127 -6.10 -2.53 -2.26
N LEU A 128 -7.27 -3.16 -2.17
CA LEU A 128 -7.44 -4.60 -2.41
C LEU A 128 -7.05 -5.00 -3.82
N PHE A 129 -7.25 -4.09 -4.77
CA PHE A 129 -6.92 -4.27 -6.16
C PHE A 129 -5.40 -4.21 -6.43
N ASN A 130 -4.70 -3.23 -5.84
CA ASN A 130 -3.26 -3.01 -6.07
C ASN A 130 -2.37 -3.89 -5.17
N TYR A 131 -2.85 -4.26 -3.98
CA TYR A 131 -2.12 -5.06 -2.99
C TYR A 131 -2.98 -6.21 -2.43
N PRO A 132 -3.57 -7.08 -3.27
CA PRO A 132 -4.43 -8.16 -2.82
C PRO A 132 -3.74 -9.12 -1.83
N GLU A 133 -2.43 -9.29 -1.94
CA GLU A 133 -1.57 -10.08 -1.05
C GLU A 133 -1.47 -9.51 0.37
N LEU A 134 -1.72 -8.20 0.55
CA LEU A 134 -1.70 -7.52 1.85
C LEU A 134 -3.06 -7.56 2.57
N SER A 135 -4.12 -8.04 1.91
CA SER A 135 -5.50 -7.94 2.39
C SER A 135 -5.69 -8.46 3.82
N LEU A 136 -5.20 -9.67 4.12
CA LEU A 136 -5.35 -10.31 5.43
C LEU A 136 -4.44 -9.71 6.51
N ILE A 137 -3.19 -9.41 6.17
CA ILE A 137 -2.23 -8.84 7.13
C ILE A 137 -2.60 -7.41 7.52
N THR A 138 -3.29 -6.67 6.66
CA THR A 138 -3.81 -5.34 6.95
C THR A 138 -4.83 -5.39 8.09
N LEU A 139 -5.77 -6.35 8.07
CA LEU A 139 -6.75 -6.52 9.16
C LEU A 139 -6.04 -6.83 10.49
N GLN A 140 -5.01 -7.68 10.45
CA GLN A 140 -4.24 -8.02 11.63
C GLN A 140 -3.46 -6.81 12.15
N ALA A 141 -2.86 -6.03 11.26
CA ALA A 141 -2.15 -4.81 11.61
C ALA A 141 -3.08 -3.77 12.25
N MET A 142 -4.30 -3.58 11.73
CA MET A 142 -5.32 -2.71 12.34
C MET A 142 -5.70 -3.17 13.75
N LYS A 143 -5.83 -4.49 13.97
CA LYS A 143 -6.12 -5.08 15.29
C LYS A 143 -4.96 -4.84 16.26
N VAL A 144 -3.72 -5.05 15.83
CA VAL A 144 -2.51 -4.80 16.66
C VAL A 144 -2.34 -3.32 16.98
N ALA A 145 -2.61 -2.44 16.00
CA ALA A 145 -2.55 -0.99 16.17
C ALA A 145 -3.75 -0.40 16.94
N LYS A 146 -4.65 -1.24 17.47
CA LYS A 146 -5.83 -0.82 18.28
C LYS A 146 -6.68 0.21 17.51
N MET A 147 -7.00 -0.13 16.26
CA MET A 147 -7.89 0.62 15.36
C MET A 147 -9.23 -0.14 15.22
N GLU A 148 -9.95 -0.34 16.32
CA GLU A 148 -11.03 -1.34 16.41
C GLU A 148 -12.16 -1.10 15.41
N LYS A 149 -12.59 0.16 15.24
CA LYS A 149 -13.64 0.51 14.27
C LYS A 149 -13.21 0.16 12.84
N LEU A 150 -12.00 0.58 12.45
CA LEU A 150 -11.46 0.31 11.13
C LEU A 150 -11.29 -1.19 10.88
N ALA A 151 -10.77 -1.91 11.87
CA ALA A 151 -10.62 -3.36 11.80
C ALA A 151 -11.97 -4.06 11.60
N SER A 152 -13.00 -3.66 12.35
CA SER A 152 -14.36 -4.22 12.24
C SER A 152 -14.97 -3.95 10.87
N ASP A 153 -14.90 -2.69 10.39
CA ASP A 153 -15.48 -2.32 9.11
C ASP A 153 -14.72 -2.99 7.95
N TYR A 154 -13.40 -3.09 8.06
CA TYR A 154 -12.56 -3.76 7.07
C TYR A 154 -12.75 -5.29 7.05
N GLU A 155 -13.06 -5.91 8.19
CA GLU A 155 -13.42 -7.33 8.24
C GLU A 155 -14.70 -7.63 7.42
N ASN A 156 -15.69 -6.72 7.46
CA ASN A 156 -16.88 -6.82 6.60
C ASN A 156 -16.52 -6.71 5.12
N VAL A 157 -15.65 -5.77 4.76
CA VAL A 157 -15.14 -5.63 3.38
C VAL A 157 -14.44 -6.93 2.94
N LEU A 158 -13.62 -7.54 3.80
CA LEU A 158 -12.94 -8.80 3.46
C LEU A 158 -13.91 -9.97 3.31
N HIS A 159 -14.95 -10.07 4.14
CA HIS A 159 -16.00 -11.09 3.97
C HIS A 159 -16.73 -10.94 2.64
N GLU A 160 -17.07 -9.71 2.24
CA GLU A 160 -17.68 -9.43 0.94
C GLU A 160 -16.72 -9.74 -0.21
N TYR A 161 -15.46 -9.33 -0.07
CA TYR A 161 -14.41 -9.52 -1.07
C TYR A 161 -14.09 -11.01 -1.31
N PHE A 162 -13.78 -11.78 -0.26
CA PHE A 162 -13.51 -13.22 -0.40
C PHE A 162 -14.75 -14.06 -0.66
N GLY A 163 -15.95 -13.54 -0.34
CA GLY A 163 -17.20 -14.15 -0.80
C GLY A 163 -17.40 -14.05 -2.32
N LYS A 164 -16.72 -13.09 -2.99
CA LYS A 164 -16.82 -12.85 -4.43
C LYS A 164 -15.66 -13.42 -5.26
N PHE A 165 -14.50 -13.62 -4.64
CA PHE A 165 -13.30 -14.14 -5.29
C PHE A 165 -12.72 -15.32 -4.50
N GLU A 166 -12.43 -16.42 -5.19
CA GLU A 166 -11.84 -17.59 -4.53
C GLU A 166 -10.33 -17.44 -4.32
N THR A 167 -9.63 -16.70 -5.20
CA THR A 167 -8.16 -16.53 -5.14
C THR A 167 -7.70 -15.15 -5.62
N ILE A 168 -6.52 -14.70 -5.16
CA ILE A 168 -5.85 -13.50 -5.69
C ILE A 168 -5.62 -13.61 -7.21
N GLN A 169 -5.26 -14.80 -7.67
CA GLN A 169 -5.05 -15.11 -9.08
C GLN A 169 -6.30 -14.81 -9.92
N GLU A 170 -7.49 -15.11 -9.40
CA GLU A 170 -8.76 -14.86 -10.10
C GLU A 170 -8.98 -13.36 -10.34
N LEU A 171 -8.77 -12.52 -9.32
CA LEU A 171 -8.86 -11.07 -9.44
C LEU A 171 -7.84 -10.53 -10.45
N ASN A 172 -6.58 -10.95 -10.28
CA ASN A 172 -5.49 -10.49 -11.14
C ASN A 172 -5.72 -10.87 -12.61
N ASN A 173 -6.17 -12.09 -12.89
CA ASN A 173 -6.51 -12.55 -14.24
C ASN A 173 -7.65 -11.72 -14.86
N LYS A 174 -8.68 -11.35 -14.08
CA LYS A 174 -9.81 -10.55 -14.57
C LYS A 174 -9.34 -9.16 -15.07
N PHE A 175 -8.38 -8.53 -14.39
CA PHE A 175 -7.94 -7.18 -14.71
C PHE A 175 -6.74 -7.11 -15.66
N GLN A 176 -5.77 -8.01 -15.54
CA GLN A 176 -4.57 -8.06 -16.40
C GLN A 176 -4.80 -8.84 -17.70
N ASP A 177 -6.04 -9.14 -18.05
CA ASP A 177 -6.39 -9.69 -19.35
C ASP A 177 -6.12 -8.67 -20.46
N ASP A 178 -4.86 -8.65 -20.92
CA ASP A 178 -4.36 -7.78 -21.99
C ASP A 178 -5.02 -8.07 -23.36
N SER A 179 -5.82 -9.13 -23.47
CA SER A 179 -6.70 -9.31 -24.63
C SER A 179 -7.87 -8.32 -24.65
N LYS A 180 -8.18 -7.68 -23.51
CA LYS A 180 -9.22 -6.67 -23.36
C LYS A 180 -8.66 -5.26 -23.50
N LYS A 181 -9.42 -4.39 -24.18
CA LYS A 181 -9.14 -2.95 -24.27
C LYS A 181 -9.20 -2.29 -22.88
N TRP A 182 -8.48 -1.19 -22.69
CA TRP A 182 -8.46 -0.39 -21.46
C TRP A 182 -9.86 -0.14 -20.89
N ASP A 183 -10.82 0.31 -21.71
CA ASP A 183 -12.18 0.60 -21.26
C ASP A 183 -12.88 -0.63 -20.65
N LYS A 184 -12.57 -1.84 -21.13
CA LYS A 184 -13.10 -3.08 -20.56
C LYS A 184 -12.43 -3.42 -19.22
N ARG A 185 -11.12 -3.18 -19.09
CA ARG A 185 -10.39 -3.36 -17.82
C ARG A 185 -10.88 -2.37 -16.76
N TRP A 186 -11.08 -1.11 -17.17
CA TRP A 186 -11.66 -0.06 -16.33
C TRP A 186 -13.10 -0.38 -15.91
N ASN A 187 -13.93 -0.88 -16.82
CA ASN A 187 -15.27 -1.32 -16.47
C ASN A 187 -15.25 -2.47 -15.45
N SER A 188 -14.35 -3.44 -15.60
CA SER A 188 -14.21 -4.51 -14.59
C SER A 188 -13.77 -3.98 -13.21
N PHE A 189 -12.89 -2.98 -13.16
CA PHE A 189 -12.53 -2.29 -11.92
C PHE A 189 -13.73 -1.55 -11.31
N ALA A 190 -14.45 -0.78 -12.13
CA ALA A 190 -15.62 -0.01 -11.70
C ALA A 190 -16.81 -0.90 -11.28
N GLU A 191 -16.97 -2.07 -11.91
CA GLU A 191 -17.94 -3.09 -11.51
C GLU A 191 -17.56 -3.69 -10.15
N GLY A 192 -16.29 -4.00 -9.92
CA GLY A 192 -15.81 -4.47 -8.63
C GLY A 192 -16.05 -3.48 -7.49
N TYR A 193 -15.95 -2.17 -7.76
CA TYR A 193 -16.27 -1.13 -6.76
C TYR A 193 -17.75 -1.16 -6.33
N LYS A 194 -18.67 -1.37 -7.28
CA LYS A 194 -20.11 -1.52 -6.99
C LYS A 194 -20.42 -2.81 -6.24
N GLU A 195 -19.48 -3.74 -6.25
CA GLU A 195 -19.58 -5.03 -5.63
C GLU A 195 -18.99 -5.07 -4.22
N LEU A 196 -18.34 -4.03 -3.71
CA LEU A 196 -17.89 -3.99 -2.31
C LEU A 196 -18.60 -2.85 -1.58
N GLU A 197 -19.90 -3.00 -1.34
CA GLU A 197 -20.71 -1.93 -0.73
C GLU A 197 -20.20 -1.55 0.67
N SER A 198 -19.57 -2.50 1.38
CA SER A 198 -19.01 -2.25 2.71
C SER A 198 -17.84 -1.24 2.69
N THR A 199 -17.21 -0.94 1.54
CA THR A 199 -16.11 0.04 1.49
C THR A 199 -16.60 1.46 1.74
N PHE A 200 -17.86 1.76 1.39
CA PHE A 200 -18.46 3.07 1.62
C PHE A 200 -18.49 3.44 3.11
N GLU A 201 -18.68 2.46 4.00
CA GLU A 201 -18.66 2.71 5.45
C GLU A 201 -17.30 3.24 5.92
N ILE A 202 -16.20 2.72 5.36
CA ILE A 202 -14.85 3.20 5.64
C ILE A 202 -14.64 4.58 5.03
N GLU A 203 -14.96 4.75 3.76
CA GLU A 203 -14.77 5.99 3.01
C GLU A 203 -15.53 7.18 3.60
N ASN A 204 -16.68 6.94 4.25
CA ASN A 204 -17.47 7.98 4.91
C ASN A 204 -16.74 8.70 6.05
N TYR A 205 -15.76 8.06 6.69
CA TYR A 205 -14.98 8.66 7.77
C TYR A 205 -13.48 8.74 7.48
N PHE A 206 -12.94 7.93 6.56
CA PHE A 206 -11.49 7.84 6.35
C PHE A 206 -10.87 9.12 5.80
N TYR A 207 -11.68 9.98 5.17
CA TYR A 207 -11.27 11.30 4.66
C TYR A 207 -11.50 12.45 5.65
N ASP A 208 -12.12 12.16 6.81
CA ASP A 208 -12.32 13.17 7.85
C ASP A 208 -10.98 13.53 8.51
N LYS A 209 -10.74 14.83 8.70
CA LYS A 209 -9.46 15.33 9.22
C LYS A 209 -9.15 14.79 10.60
N ASP A 210 -10.15 14.71 11.48
CA ASP A 210 -9.95 14.24 12.85
C ASP A 210 -9.69 12.73 12.87
N TYR A 211 -10.35 11.98 11.99
CA TYR A 211 -10.07 10.56 11.82
C TYR A 211 -8.66 10.30 11.27
N VAL A 212 -8.22 11.01 10.22
CA VAL A 212 -6.86 10.87 9.67
C VAL A 212 -5.80 11.18 10.75
N LYS A 213 -6.06 12.20 11.58
CA LYS A 213 -5.20 12.53 12.72
C LYS A 213 -5.14 11.39 13.75
N GLU A 214 -6.28 10.78 14.08
CA GLU A 214 -6.33 9.59 14.95
C GLU A 214 -5.54 8.42 14.35
N PHE A 215 -5.74 8.14 13.06
CA PHE A 215 -5.02 7.10 12.34
C PHE A 215 -3.50 7.32 12.39
N HIS A 216 -3.02 8.53 12.09
CA HIS A 216 -1.59 8.89 12.20
C HIS A 216 -1.08 8.74 13.63
N SER A 217 -1.86 9.08 14.64
CA SER A 217 -1.49 8.89 16.05
C SER A 217 -1.30 7.39 16.37
N LYS A 218 -2.21 6.54 15.90
CA LYS A 218 -2.11 5.07 16.07
C LYS A 218 -0.91 4.48 15.35
N MET A 219 -0.57 4.99 14.17
CA MET A 219 0.64 4.60 13.44
C MET A 219 1.91 4.96 14.21
N VAL A 220 1.97 6.15 14.78
CA VAL A 220 3.09 6.59 15.64
C VAL A 220 3.21 5.72 16.89
N GLU A 221 2.09 5.43 17.56
CA GLU A 221 2.05 4.51 18.71
C GLU A 221 2.56 3.12 18.34
N PHE A 222 2.12 2.58 17.21
CA PHE A 222 2.57 1.29 16.69
C PHE A 222 4.10 1.27 16.52
N VAL A 223 4.69 2.31 15.92
CA VAL A 223 6.15 2.41 15.77
C VAL A 223 6.87 2.39 17.12
N LYS A 224 6.34 3.13 18.11
CA LYS A 224 6.93 3.22 19.46
C LYS A 224 6.86 1.88 20.20
N GLU A 225 5.73 1.17 20.11
CA GLU A 225 5.48 -0.12 20.76
C GLU A 225 6.29 -1.27 20.09
N HIS A 226 6.52 -1.18 18.79
CA HIS A 226 7.10 -2.27 17.98
C HIS A 226 8.50 -1.97 17.40
N ARG A 227 9.20 -0.96 17.95
CA ARG A 227 10.48 -0.46 17.40
C ARG A 227 11.53 -1.54 17.09
N ASN A 228 11.66 -2.56 17.93
CA ASN A 228 12.68 -3.60 17.76
C ASN A 228 12.45 -4.47 16.51
N GLY A 229 11.19 -4.57 16.06
CA GLY A 229 10.82 -5.23 14.82
C GLY A 229 10.81 -4.28 13.63
N LEU A 230 11.01 -2.98 13.80
CA LEU A 230 10.92 -1.98 12.73
C LEU A 230 12.25 -1.33 12.38
N MET A 231 13.23 -1.35 13.28
CA MET A 231 14.52 -0.70 13.09
C MET A 231 15.60 -1.27 14.03
N LYS A 232 16.85 -0.96 13.71
CA LYS A 232 18.03 -1.16 14.56
C LYS A 232 18.60 0.22 14.94
N THR A 233 19.20 0.32 16.11
CA THR A 233 19.91 1.53 16.55
C THR A 233 21.42 1.34 16.44
N GLU A 234 22.15 2.38 16.03
CA GLU A 234 23.63 2.44 16.12
C GLU A 234 24.13 2.66 17.54
#